data_AF-A0A6G1YUY4-F1
#
_entry.id   AF-A0A6G1YUY4-F1
#
_cell.length_a   1.000
_cell.length_b   1.000
_cell.length_c   1.000
_cell.angle_alpha   90.00
_cell.angle_beta   90.00
_cell.angle_gamma   90.00
#
_symmetry.space_group_name_H-M   'P 1'
#
loop_
_entity.id
_entity.type
_entity.pdbx_description
1 polymer ?
#
loop_
_entity_poly.entity_id
_entity_poly.type
_entity_poly.pdbx_seq_one_letter_code
_entity_poly.pdbx_strand_id
1 'polypeptide(L)'
;MFLELTTLMMAIVNSVEVIIIILIGVILIFGVKKIPELAKSFGKATTEYEKARIEARRELQQIRNQDTSVVGREKLEAIAETLGIDYTNKNDDELRIAIEAEINKSKNK
;
A
#
# COMPACT_ATOMS: atom_id res chain seq x y z
N MET A 1 -43.51 24.65 -15.66
CA MET A 1 -43.00 25.18 -16.96
C MET A 1 -42.28 26.51 -16.79
N PHE A 2 -42.92 27.59 -16.30
CA PHE A 2 -42.20 28.83 -15.96
C PHE A 2 -41.25 28.64 -14.76
N LEU A 3 -41.68 27.83 -13.79
CA LEU A 3 -40.89 27.45 -12.62
C LEU A 3 -39.61 26.65 -12.96
N GLU A 4 -39.62 25.76 -13.94
CA GLU A 4 -38.42 24.99 -14.34
C GLU A 4 -37.34 25.89 -14.96
N LEU A 5 -37.75 27.01 -15.56
CA LEU A 5 -36.89 28.00 -16.21
C LEU A 5 -36.13 28.87 -15.17
N THR A 6 -36.70 29.13 -14.00
CA THR A 6 -36.02 29.75 -12.84
C THR A 6 -35.11 28.78 -12.09
N THR A 7 -35.47 27.50 -12.07
CA THR A 7 -34.72 26.45 -11.36
C THR A 7 -33.36 26.18 -12.01
N LEU A 8 -33.25 26.35 -13.33
CA LEU A 8 -32.00 26.21 -14.10
C LEU A 8 -31.15 27.50 -14.11
N MET A 9 -31.76 28.69 -13.98
CA MET A 9 -31.02 29.95 -13.86
C MET A 9 -30.27 30.05 -12.52
N MET A 10 -30.87 29.52 -11.46
CA MET A 10 -30.30 29.29 -10.13
C MET A 10 -29.26 28.15 -10.07
N ALA A 11 -29.23 27.26 -11.07
CA ALA A 11 -28.30 26.14 -11.16
C ALA A 11 -26.96 26.53 -11.82
N ILE A 12 -26.98 27.53 -12.71
CA ILE A 12 -25.83 27.92 -13.55
C ILE A 12 -25.11 29.14 -12.98
N VAL A 13 -25.82 30.12 -12.43
CA VAL A 13 -25.23 31.43 -12.12
C VAL A 13 -24.98 31.51 -10.63
N ASN A 14 -23.79 31.31 -10.12
CA ASN A 14 -22.51 31.08 -10.76
C ASN A 14 -21.81 30.11 -9.83
N SER A 15 -21.83 28.81 -10.11
CA SER A 15 -21.24 27.80 -9.23
C SER A 15 -19.76 28.11 -8.91
N VAL A 16 -19.04 28.74 -9.84
CA VAL A 16 -17.70 29.29 -9.61
C VAL A 16 -17.71 30.52 -8.68
N GLU A 17 -18.64 31.48 -8.80
CA GLU A 17 -18.75 32.58 -7.83
C GLU A 17 -19.11 32.07 -6.44
N VAL A 18 -20.00 31.09 -6.31
CA VAL A 18 -20.34 30.46 -5.03
C VAL A 18 -19.10 29.80 -4.43
N ILE A 19 -18.31 29.08 -5.23
CA ILE A 19 -17.04 28.50 -4.80
C ILE A 19 -16.06 29.60 -4.37
N ILE A 20 -15.97 30.72 -5.09
CA ILE A 20 -15.10 31.85 -4.74
C ILE A 20 -15.56 32.53 -3.45
N ILE A 21 -16.86 32.75 -3.26
CA ILE A 21 -17.41 33.33 -2.03
C ILE A 21 -17.12 32.42 -0.84
N ILE A 22 -17.29 31.10 -1.00
CA ILE A 22 -16.95 30.13 0.04
C ILE A 22 -15.45 30.16 0.32
N LEU A 23 -14.61 30.19 -0.72
CA LEU A 23 -13.16 30.24 -0.58
C LEU A 23 -12.72 31.50 0.16
N ILE A 24 -13.26 32.67 -0.19
CA ILE A 24 -13.00 33.93 0.50
C ILE A 24 -13.51 33.85 1.94
N GLY A 25 -14.70 33.30 2.20
CA GLY A 25 -15.24 33.12 3.55
C GLY A 25 -14.34 32.26 4.43
N VAL A 26 -13.89 31.12 3.92
CA VAL A 26 -12.93 30.24 4.60
C VAL A 26 -11.62 30.98 4.85
N ILE A 27 -11.10 31.72 3.87
CA ILE A 27 -9.88 32.51 4.02
C ILE A 27 -10.05 33.64 5.04
N LEU A 28 -11.23 34.25 5.19
CA LEU A 28 -11.44 35.30 6.19
C LEU A 28 -11.53 34.73 7.61
N ILE A 29 -12.17 33.56 7.79
CA ILE A 29 -12.29 32.91 9.10
C ILE A 29 -10.94 32.34 9.55
N PHE A 30 -10.27 31.60 8.66
CA PHE A 30 -9.03 30.91 9.00
C PHE A 30 -7.78 31.78 8.74
N GLY A 31 -7.87 32.75 7.83
CA GLY A 31 -6.74 33.58 7.39
C GLY A 31 -5.99 32.97 6.20
N VAL A 32 -5.53 33.81 5.27
CA VAL A 32 -4.70 33.40 4.11
C VAL A 32 -3.43 32.64 4.50
N LYS A 33 -2.90 32.87 5.71
CA LYS A 33 -1.67 32.24 6.21
C LYS A 33 -1.84 30.75 6.51
N LYS A 34 -3.07 30.26 6.75
CA LYS A 34 -3.32 28.86 7.13
C LYS A 34 -3.20 27.89 5.98
N ILE A 35 -3.52 28.28 4.75
CA ILE A 35 -3.38 27.40 3.58
C ILE A 35 -1.90 27.00 3.35
N PRO A 36 -0.93 27.95 3.33
CA PRO A 36 0.50 27.59 3.27
C PRO A 36 1.01 26.79 4.47
N GLU A 37 0.51 27.09 5.67
CA GLU A 37 0.90 26.39 6.91
C GLU A 37 0.47 24.92 6.87
N LEU A 38 -0.77 24.65 6.45
CA LEU A 38 -1.32 23.30 6.28
C LEU A 38 -0.60 22.52 5.19
N ALA A 39 -0.31 23.14 4.05
CA ALA A 39 0.47 22.50 2.99
C ALA A 39 1.87 22.11 3.49
N LYS A 40 2.53 22.98 4.27
CA LYS A 40 3.84 22.70 4.86
C LYS A 40 3.80 21.58 5.90
N SER A 41 2.81 21.56 6.79
CA SER A 41 2.66 20.51 7.80
C SER A 41 2.27 19.17 7.18
N PHE A 42 1.34 19.17 6.22
CA PHE A 42 0.92 17.98 5.49
C PHE A 42 2.05 17.42 4.63
N GLY A 43 2.84 18.28 3.98
CA GLY A 43 4.03 17.88 3.24
C GLY A 43 5.10 17.24 4.13
N LYS A 44 5.33 17.80 5.33
CA LYS A 44 6.23 17.20 6.34
C LYS A 44 5.74 15.84 6.80
N ALA A 45 4.47 15.75 7.21
CA ALA A 45 3.86 14.49 7.67
C ALA A 45 3.90 13.41 6.58
N THR A 46 3.56 13.76 5.33
CA THR A 46 3.64 12.84 4.19
C THR A 46 5.08 12.37 3.95
N THR A 47 6.05 13.28 4.05
CA THR A 47 7.47 12.96 3.86
C THR A 47 7.99 12.01 4.95
N GLU A 48 7.67 12.28 6.22
CA GLU A 48 8.05 11.41 7.34
C GLU A 48 7.37 10.06 7.23
N TYR A 49 6.09 10.02 6.84
CA TYR A 49 5.37 8.77 6.58
C TYR A 49 6.01 7.95 5.46
N GLU A 50 6.36 8.56 4.32
CA GLU A 50 7.01 7.85 3.23
C GLU A 50 8.40 7.33 3.63
N LYS A 51 9.18 8.10 4.41
CA LYS A 51 10.46 7.62 4.97
C LYS A 51 10.26 6.40 5.86
N ALA A 52 9.34 6.49 6.82
CA ALA A 52 9.01 5.39 7.73
C ALA A 52 8.50 4.16 6.96
N ARG A 53 7.68 4.36 5.92
CA ARG A 53 7.18 3.29 5.06
C ARG A 53 8.30 2.61 4.26
N ILE A 54 9.27 3.37 3.75
CA ILE A 54 10.44 2.82 3.05
C ILE A 54 11.31 2.03 4.02
N GLU A 55 11.58 2.56 5.21
CA GLU A 55 12.34 1.89 6.26
C GLU A 55 11.67 0.60 6.71
N ALA A 56 10.38 0.65 7.05
CA ALA A 56 9.59 -0.53 7.38
C ALA A 56 9.60 -1.58 6.25
N ARG A 57 9.54 -1.17 4.98
CA ARG A 57 9.67 -2.10 3.85
C ARG A 57 11.05 -2.74 3.78
N ARG A 58 12.12 -1.97 4.04
CA ARG A 58 13.48 -2.50 4.06
C ARG A 58 13.66 -3.49 5.21
N GLU A 59 13.17 -3.17 6.40
CA GLU A 59 13.19 -4.07 7.54
C GLU A 59 12.41 -5.35 7.25
N LEU A 60 11.19 -5.27 6.72
CA LEU A 60 10.42 -6.45 6.32
C LEU A 60 11.11 -7.28 5.24
N GLN A 61 11.79 -6.64 4.27
CA GLN A 61 12.59 -7.34 3.27
C GLN A 61 13.82 -8.00 3.88
N GLN A 62 14.48 -7.36 4.85
CA GLN A 62 15.62 -7.93 5.57
C GLN A 62 15.19 -9.11 6.43
N ILE A 63 14.07 -9.00 7.15
CA ILE A 63 13.48 -10.12 7.91
C ILE A 63 13.11 -11.25 6.97
N ARG A 64 12.44 -10.97 5.85
CA ARG A 64 12.09 -12.01 4.86
C ARG A 64 13.33 -12.65 4.24
N ASN A 65 14.37 -11.88 3.94
CA ASN A 65 15.61 -12.41 3.38
C ASN A 65 16.40 -13.20 4.43
N GLN A 66 16.38 -12.79 5.71
CA GLN A 66 16.85 -13.59 6.83
C GLN A 66 16.03 -14.86 6.98
N ASP A 67 14.70 -14.82 7.01
CA ASP A 67 13.85 -16.01 7.09
C ASP A 67 13.95 -16.91 5.85
N THR A 68 14.31 -16.39 4.68
CA THR A 68 14.54 -17.22 3.49
C THR A 68 15.90 -17.92 3.56
N SER A 69 16.91 -17.26 4.15
CA SER A 69 18.20 -17.86 4.50
C SER A 69 18.20 -18.63 5.83
N VAL A 70 17.09 -18.55 6.58
CA VAL A 70 16.79 -19.25 7.84
C VAL A 70 15.48 -20.04 7.72
N VAL A 71 15.16 -20.54 6.52
CA VAL A 71 14.44 -21.82 6.46
C VAL A 71 15.52 -22.83 6.78
N GLY A 72 15.79 -22.99 8.08
CA GLY A 72 16.76 -23.97 8.55
C GLY A 72 16.41 -25.31 7.92
N ARG A 73 17.45 -26.03 7.49
CA ARG A 73 17.33 -27.32 6.80
C ARG A 73 16.25 -28.22 7.42
N GLU A 74 16.13 -28.22 8.75
CA GLU A 74 15.05 -28.86 9.52
C GLU A 74 13.62 -28.61 8.98
N LYS A 75 13.24 -27.37 8.66
CA LYS A 75 11.92 -27.05 8.10
C LYS A 75 11.75 -27.58 6.68
N LEU A 76 12.80 -27.53 5.86
CA LEU A 76 12.77 -28.10 4.51
C LEU A 76 12.63 -29.62 4.59
N GLU A 77 13.33 -30.27 5.52
CA GLU A 77 13.26 -31.71 5.77
C GLU A 77 11.87 -32.13 6.26
N ALA A 78 11.25 -31.41 7.20
CA ALA A 78 9.90 -31.70 7.69
C ALA A 78 8.82 -31.58 6.59
N ILE A 79 8.95 -30.57 5.71
CA ILE A 79 8.06 -30.42 4.55
C ILE A 79 8.29 -31.56 3.56
N ALA A 80 9.55 -31.91 3.28
CA ALA A 80 9.91 -32.99 2.38
C ALA A 80 9.40 -34.36 2.88
N GLU A 81 9.51 -34.63 4.19
CA GLU A 81 8.98 -35.84 4.82
C GLU A 81 7.46 -35.94 4.66
N THR A 82 6.75 -34.83 4.88
CA THR A 82 5.29 -34.76 4.66
C THR A 82 4.90 -35.02 3.21
N LEU A 83 5.73 -34.58 2.27
CA LEU A 83 5.52 -34.74 0.82
C LEU A 83 6.09 -36.05 0.26
N GLY A 84 6.79 -36.85 1.08
CA GLY A 84 7.47 -38.07 0.62
C GLY A 84 8.65 -37.84 -0.32
N ILE A 85 9.31 -36.68 -0.21
CA ILE A 85 10.48 -36.30 -1.02
C ILE A 85 11.75 -36.77 -0.30
N ASP A 86 12.62 -37.53 -0.99
CA ASP A 86 13.95 -37.85 -0.47
C ASP A 86 14.87 -36.61 -0.49
N TYR A 87 15.39 -36.27 0.69
CA TYR A 87 16.20 -35.07 0.95
C TYR A 87 17.66 -35.39 1.35
N THR A 88 18.00 -36.66 1.54
CA THR A 88 19.29 -37.10 2.15
C THR A 88 20.50 -36.70 1.32
N ASN A 89 20.36 -36.68 -0.01
CA ASN A 89 21.42 -36.33 -0.97
C ASN A 89 21.22 -34.95 -1.61
N LYS A 90 20.40 -34.09 -1.01
CA LYS A 90 20.10 -32.76 -1.54
C LYS A 90 20.70 -31.66 -0.65
N ASN A 91 21.25 -30.63 -1.27
CA ASN A 91 21.51 -29.37 -0.59
C ASN A 91 20.21 -28.57 -0.43
N ASP A 92 20.26 -27.50 0.37
CA ASP A 92 19.05 -26.76 0.78
C ASP A 92 18.33 -26.13 -0.43
N ASP A 93 19.07 -25.68 -1.45
CA ASP A 93 18.49 -25.12 -2.68
C ASP A 93 17.81 -26.20 -3.53
N GLU A 94 18.45 -27.36 -3.73
CA GLU A 94 17.90 -28.52 -4.44
C GLU A 94 16.66 -29.08 -3.76
N LEU A 95 16.66 -29.12 -2.42
CA LEU A 95 15.53 -29.57 -1.62
C LEU A 95 14.34 -28.61 -1.78
N ARG A 96 14.59 -27.31 -1.78
CA ARG A 96 13.57 -26.27 -1.98
C ARG A 96 12.92 -26.39 -3.36
N ILE A 97 13.73 -26.59 -4.41
CA ILE A 97 13.25 -26.79 -5.79
C ILE A 97 12.38 -28.07 -5.88
N ALA A 98 12.79 -29.16 -5.23
CA ALA A 98 12.02 -30.40 -5.23
C ALA A 98 10.66 -30.25 -4.54
N ILE A 99 10.61 -29.56 -3.40
CA ILE A 99 9.37 -29.23 -2.68
C ILE A 99 8.44 -28.38 -3.55
N GLU A 100 8.97 -27.33 -4.18
CA GLU A 100 8.18 -26.43 -5.02
C GLU A 100 7.61 -27.14 -6.26
N ALA A 101 8.38 -28.07 -6.86
CA ALA A 101 7.92 -28.89 -7.97
C ALA A 101 6.75 -29.81 -7.59
N GLU A 102 6.81 -30.48 -6.44
CA GLU A 102 5.74 -31.39 -6.01
C GLU A 102 4.48 -30.62 -5.57
N ILE A 103 4.62 -29.47 -4.89
CA ILE A 103 3.49 -28.59 -4.55
C ILE A 103 2.76 -28.12 -5.80
N ASN A 104 3.48 -27.66 -6.83
CA ASN A 104 2.88 -27.17 -8.07
C ASN A 104 2.18 -28.29 -8.86
N LYS A 105 2.72 -29.51 -8.81
CA LYS A 105 2.11 -30.70 -9.43
C LYS A 105 0.80 -31.09 -8.74
N SER A 106 0.72 -31.00 -7.41
CA SER A 106 -0.53 -31.23 -6.67
C SER A 106 -1.57 -30.13 -6.89
N LYS A 107 -1.14 -28.90 -7.17
CA LYS A 107 -2.04 -27.75 -7.36
C LYS A 107 -2.74 -27.73 -8.73
N ASN A 108 -2.11 -28.35 -9.73
CA ASN A 108 -2.59 -28.44 -11.11
C ASN A 108 -3.29 -29.78 -11.44
N LYS A 109 -3.62 -30.57 -10.42
CA LYS A 109 -4.33 -31.86 -10.54
C LYS A 109 -5.69 -31.75 -9.87
#